data_AF-A0A364NE74-F1
#
_entry.id   AF-A0A364NE74-F1
#
_cell.length_a   1.000
_cell.length_b   1.000
_cell.length_c   1.000
_cell.angle_alpha   90.00
_cell.angle_beta   90.00
_cell.angle_gamma   90.00
#
_symmetry.space_group_name_H-M   'P 1'
#
loop_
_entity.id
_entity.type
_entity.pdbx_description
1 polymer ?
#
loop_
_entity_poly.entity_id
_entity_poly.type
_entity_poly.pdbx_seq_one_letter_code
_entity_poly.pdbx_strand_id
1 'polypeptide(L)'
;MATPVRSLRPAARLIQTATRPVPRTCGARPQRYFSHSIPRKQLVGGPNERTDYHINETAEWFYQHKGSMLLKVVDQALPAGQQFKDIHINEGDMFLLPPNTPHNPVRFKDTVGIVLEQKRPEGSLDRLRWYCQNCGDKVHEAAFHCTDLGTQIKDAVNAFKADTAKRTCKNCGSICDTAPQPKA
;
A
#
# COMPACT_ATOMS: atom_id res chain seq x y z
N MET A 1 68.59 -47.50 0.47
CA MET A 1 68.91 -47.12 -0.92
C MET A 1 68.11 -45.87 -1.24
N ALA A 2 68.81 -44.78 -1.55
CA ALA A 2 68.23 -43.49 -1.88
C ALA A 2 67.86 -43.43 -3.36
N THR A 3 66.73 -42.79 -3.70
CA THR A 3 66.47 -42.32 -5.06
C THR A 3 65.73 -40.98 -5.00
N PRO A 4 66.05 -40.03 -5.90
CA PRO A 4 65.88 -38.61 -5.63
C PRO A 4 64.64 -37.99 -6.29
N VAL A 5 64.34 -36.80 -5.79
CA VAL A 5 63.34 -35.83 -6.25
C VAL A 5 63.52 -35.50 -7.73
N ARG A 6 62.42 -35.55 -8.50
CA ARG A 6 62.33 -34.95 -9.83
C ARG A 6 61.22 -33.90 -9.85
N SER A 7 61.64 -32.66 -9.60
CA SER A 7 60.91 -31.45 -9.99
C SER A 7 60.75 -31.42 -11.51
N LEU A 8 59.59 -31.03 -12.03
CA LEU A 8 59.41 -30.30 -13.30
C LEU A 8 57.91 -29.90 -13.50
N ARG A 9 57.65 -28.61 -13.23
CA ARG A 9 56.70 -27.64 -13.84
C ARG A 9 55.27 -28.06 -14.26
N PRO A 10 54.22 -27.36 -13.82
CA PRO A 10 52.93 -27.42 -14.49
C PRO A 10 52.94 -26.59 -15.78
N ALA A 11 52.45 -27.19 -16.87
CA ALA A 11 52.21 -26.51 -18.13
C ALA A 11 51.05 -25.51 -17.97
N ALA A 12 51.36 -24.21 -18.09
CA ALA A 12 50.33 -23.18 -18.23
C ALA A 12 49.66 -23.33 -19.60
N ARG A 13 48.42 -23.83 -19.61
CA ARG A 13 47.54 -23.76 -20.78
C ARG A 13 47.02 -22.33 -20.91
N LEU A 14 47.51 -21.63 -21.91
CA LEU A 14 47.01 -20.31 -22.31
C LEU A 14 45.61 -20.48 -22.91
N ILE A 15 44.57 -20.06 -22.19
CA ILE A 15 43.23 -19.91 -22.75
C ILE A 15 43.23 -18.57 -23.50
N GLN A 16 43.39 -18.63 -24.82
CA GLN A 16 43.08 -17.51 -25.70
C GLN A 16 41.57 -17.27 -25.66
N THR A 17 41.12 -16.27 -24.90
CA THR A 17 39.77 -15.73 -25.02
C THR A 17 39.72 -14.88 -26.28
N ALA A 18 39.03 -15.38 -27.31
CA ALA A 18 38.74 -14.61 -28.51
C ALA A 18 37.85 -13.41 -28.14
N THR A 19 38.44 -12.22 -28.10
CA THR A 19 37.69 -10.96 -28.00
C THR A 19 36.96 -10.71 -29.32
N ARG A 20 35.64 -10.97 -29.36
CA ARG A 20 34.79 -10.51 -30.46
C ARG A 20 34.61 -8.99 -30.32
N PRO A 21 34.81 -8.20 -31.38
CA PRO A 21 34.56 -6.78 -31.32
C PRO A 21 33.05 -6.53 -31.23
N VAL A 22 32.63 -5.75 -30.22
CA VAL A 22 31.26 -5.25 -30.11
C VAL A 22 31.08 -4.17 -31.19
N PRO A 23 30.08 -4.27 -32.08
CA PRO A 23 29.85 -3.23 -33.07
C PRO A 23 29.36 -1.97 -32.37
N ARG A 24 30.12 -0.88 -32.51
CA ARG A 24 29.70 0.48 -32.13
C ARG A 24 28.67 0.97 -33.14
N THR A 25 27.38 0.72 -32.90
CA THR A 25 26.33 1.54 -33.47
C THR A 25 25.91 2.59 -32.45
N CYS A 26 26.45 3.80 -32.63
CA CYS A 26 25.93 5.01 -32.00
C CYS A 26 24.58 5.33 -32.66
N GLY A 27 23.53 4.66 -32.19
CA GLY A 27 22.15 5.03 -32.44
C GLY A 27 21.54 5.34 -31.10
N ALA A 28 21.38 6.63 -30.79
CA ALA A 28 20.58 7.08 -29.67
C ALA A 28 19.15 6.56 -29.89
N ARG A 29 18.83 5.38 -29.36
CA ARG A 29 17.45 4.98 -29.17
C ARG A 29 16.91 5.95 -28.13
N PRO A 30 15.84 6.73 -28.41
CA PRO A 30 15.21 7.49 -27.36
C PRO A 30 14.77 6.46 -26.33
N GLN A 31 15.36 6.54 -25.14
CA GLN A 31 14.88 5.82 -23.98
C GLN A 31 13.46 6.33 -23.81
N ARG A 32 12.49 5.57 -24.33
CA ARG A 32 11.07 5.80 -24.09
C ARG A 32 10.90 5.56 -22.60
N TYR A 33 11.18 6.57 -21.79
CA TYR A 33 10.60 6.68 -20.46
C TYR A 33 9.10 6.54 -20.71
N PHE A 34 8.56 5.39 -20.33
CA PHE A 34 7.17 5.03 -20.58
C PHE A 34 6.27 6.15 -20.04
N SER A 35 5.76 6.98 -20.96
CA SER A 35 4.93 8.15 -20.67
C SER A 35 3.51 7.79 -20.21
N HIS A 36 3.23 6.56 -19.78
CA HIS A 36 1.84 6.06 -19.72
C HIS A 36 1.35 5.70 -18.30
N SER A 37 2.17 5.88 -17.26
CA SER A 37 1.81 5.43 -15.91
C SER A 37 2.40 6.33 -14.82
N ILE A 38 2.05 7.63 -14.84
CA ILE A 38 2.31 8.46 -13.67
C ILE A 38 1.44 7.93 -12.52
N PRO A 39 2.04 7.53 -11.37
CA PRO A 39 1.26 7.13 -10.21
C PRO A 39 0.42 8.30 -9.73
N ARG A 40 -0.79 8.03 -9.23
CA ARG A 40 -1.63 9.05 -8.59
C ARG A 40 -0.86 9.54 -7.36
N LYS A 41 -0.66 10.85 -7.27
CA LYS A 41 0.07 11.50 -6.17
C LYS A 41 -0.89 12.34 -5.37
N GLN A 42 -0.91 12.15 -4.06
CA GLN A 42 -1.75 12.93 -3.16
C GLN A 42 -0.87 13.57 -2.09
N LEU A 43 -0.98 14.89 -1.97
CA LEU A 43 -0.52 15.64 -0.80
C LEU A 43 -1.69 15.69 0.18
N VAL A 44 -1.46 15.20 1.38
CA VAL A 44 -2.53 14.93 2.35
C VAL A 44 -2.15 15.49 3.71
N GLY A 45 -3.02 16.35 4.24
CA GLY A 45 -2.89 16.93 5.57
C GLY A 45 -3.91 16.36 6.54
N GLY A 46 -3.84 16.82 7.79
CA GLY A 46 -4.85 16.56 8.81
C GLY A 46 -5.28 17.84 9.56
N PRO A 47 -6.27 17.74 10.47
CA PRO A 47 -6.84 16.50 10.97
C PRO A 47 -7.86 15.88 10.00
N ASN A 48 -7.82 14.57 9.84
CA ASN A 48 -8.84 13.81 9.12
C ASN A 48 -8.88 12.39 9.65
N GLU A 49 -10.04 12.01 10.19
CA GLU A 49 -10.31 10.66 10.67
C GLU A 49 -11.70 10.24 10.22
N ARG A 50 -11.82 9.00 9.76
CA ARG A 50 -13.07 8.40 9.31
C ARG A 50 -13.12 6.95 9.79
N THR A 51 -14.28 6.30 9.73
CA THR A 51 -14.43 4.90 10.16
C THR A 51 -14.37 3.88 9.02
N ASP A 52 -14.29 4.33 7.76
CA ASP A 52 -14.14 3.47 6.59
C ASP A 52 -12.73 2.89 6.46
N TYR A 53 -12.65 1.60 6.14
CA TYR A 53 -11.45 0.93 5.66
C TYR A 53 -11.50 0.83 4.15
N HIS A 54 -10.53 1.44 3.48
CA HIS A 54 -10.34 1.33 2.05
C HIS A 54 -9.59 0.04 1.72
N ILE A 55 -10.02 -0.62 0.64
CA ILE A 55 -9.41 -1.83 0.10
C ILE A 55 -9.14 -1.54 -1.37
N ASN A 56 -7.86 -1.43 -1.68
CA ASN A 56 -7.35 -1.17 -3.00
C ASN A 56 -6.69 -2.45 -3.54
N GLU A 57 -6.98 -2.83 -4.78
CA GLU A 57 -6.38 -4.01 -5.42
C GLU A 57 -4.92 -3.79 -5.84
N THR A 58 -4.41 -2.57 -5.68
CA THR A 58 -3.00 -2.20 -5.88
C THR A 58 -2.34 -1.76 -4.58
N ALA A 59 -1.00 -1.78 -4.55
CA ALA A 59 -0.24 -1.33 -3.39
C ALA A 59 -0.29 0.19 -3.25
N GLU A 60 -0.21 0.67 -2.01
CA GLU A 60 -0.15 2.09 -1.67
C GLU A 60 1.13 2.41 -0.93
N TRP A 61 1.85 3.43 -1.37
CA TRP A 61 3.07 3.88 -0.73
C TRP A 61 2.84 5.19 0.02
N PHE A 62 3.26 5.21 1.27
CA PHE A 62 3.12 6.33 2.19
C PHE A 62 4.51 6.88 2.52
N TYR A 63 4.61 8.20 2.55
CA TYR A 63 5.74 8.91 3.13
C TYR A 63 5.23 10.08 3.95
N GLN A 64 5.65 10.16 5.20
CA GLN A 64 5.18 11.20 6.09
C GLN A 64 6.24 12.31 6.20
N HIS A 65 5.98 13.45 5.57
CA HIS A 65 6.95 14.55 5.49
C HIS A 65 6.97 15.40 6.77
N LYS A 66 5.82 15.61 7.40
CA LYS A 66 5.67 16.37 8.66
C LYS A 66 4.68 15.70 9.60
N GLY A 67 5.05 15.58 10.87
CA GLY A 67 4.30 14.93 11.94
C GLY A 67 4.10 13.43 11.71
N SER A 68 3.35 12.76 12.58
CA SER A 68 3.06 11.33 12.45
C SER A 68 1.63 11.09 11.94
N MET A 69 1.38 9.92 11.38
CA MET A 69 0.03 9.41 11.13
C MET A 69 -0.12 7.99 11.68
N LEU A 70 -1.37 7.59 11.88
CA LEU A 70 -1.72 6.23 12.26
C LEU A 70 -2.45 5.57 11.08
N LEU A 71 -1.98 4.40 10.65
CA LEU A 71 -2.63 3.60 9.62
C LEU A 71 -3.19 2.34 10.28
N LYS A 72 -4.51 2.32 10.47
CA LYS A 72 -5.18 1.12 10.98
C LYS A 72 -5.33 0.13 9.85
N VAL A 73 -4.99 -1.13 10.06
CA VAL A 73 -5.11 -2.18 9.04
C VAL A 73 -5.82 -3.41 9.58
N VAL A 74 -6.41 -4.19 8.69
CA VAL A 74 -6.98 -5.50 9.04
C VAL A 74 -6.17 -6.60 8.35
N ASP A 75 -5.40 -7.34 9.13
CA ASP A 75 -4.63 -8.48 8.68
C ASP A 75 -5.51 -9.73 8.70
N GLN A 76 -6.03 -10.11 7.53
CA GLN A 76 -6.92 -11.26 7.37
C GLN A 76 -6.20 -12.60 7.58
N ALA A 77 -4.86 -12.64 7.62
CA ALA A 77 -4.11 -13.86 7.92
C ALA A 77 -4.06 -14.17 9.41
N LEU A 78 -4.42 -13.20 10.28
CA LEU A 78 -4.44 -13.41 11.71
C LEU A 78 -5.77 -13.99 12.22
N PRO A 79 -5.74 -14.69 13.38
CA PRO A 79 -6.94 -15.17 14.05
C PRO A 79 -7.93 -14.05 14.38
N ALA A 80 -9.22 -14.40 14.42
CA ALA A 80 -10.27 -13.49 14.87
C ALA A 80 -9.92 -12.88 16.24
N GLY A 81 -10.13 -11.57 16.38
CA GLY A 81 -9.75 -10.80 17.57
C GLY A 81 -8.33 -10.22 17.55
N GLN A 82 -7.45 -10.65 16.64
CA GLN A 82 -6.09 -10.09 16.49
C GLN A 82 -5.85 -9.41 15.14
N GLN A 83 -6.86 -9.38 14.28
CA GLN A 83 -6.74 -8.91 12.89
C GLN A 83 -6.49 -7.40 12.79
N PHE A 84 -7.00 -6.62 13.72
CA PHE A 84 -6.86 -5.16 13.71
C PHE A 84 -5.50 -4.75 14.25
N LYS A 85 -4.70 -4.06 13.43
CA LYS A 85 -3.38 -3.56 13.78
C LYS A 85 -3.29 -2.06 13.54
N ASP A 86 -2.54 -1.41 14.41
CA ASP A 86 -2.24 0.01 14.34
C ASP A 86 -0.78 0.19 13.89
N ILE A 87 -0.58 0.70 12.68
CA ILE A 87 0.75 0.98 12.12
C ILE A 87 1.04 2.48 12.28
N HIS A 88 2.06 2.80 13.07
CA HIS A 88 2.50 4.19 13.23
C HIS A 88 3.52 4.52 12.13
N ILE A 89 3.23 5.57 11.34
CA ILE A 89 4.12 6.09 10.31
C ILE A 89 4.54 7.48 10.78
N ASN A 90 5.75 7.58 11.35
CA ASN A 90 6.27 8.80 11.96
C ASN A 90 6.83 9.76 10.90
N GLU A 91 7.14 10.97 11.33
CA GLU A 91 7.83 11.94 10.46
C GLU A 91 9.13 11.36 9.91
N GLY A 92 9.29 11.42 8.58
CA GLY A 92 10.40 10.83 7.84
C GLY A 92 10.19 9.37 7.43
N ASP A 93 9.21 8.65 7.99
CA ASP A 93 8.99 7.24 7.70
C ASP A 93 8.40 7.03 6.30
N MET A 94 8.83 5.94 5.68
CA MET A 94 8.28 5.40 4.44
C MET A 94 7.63 4.05 4.72
N PHE A 95 6.44 3.81 4.19
CA PHE A 95 5.71 2.57 4.39
C PHE A 95 5.04 2.13 3.08
N LEU A 96 5.19 0.85 2.73
CA LEU A 96 4.52 0.25 1.56
C LEU A 96 3.42 -0.69 2.06
N LEU A 97 2.18 -0.33 1.80
CA LEU A 97 1.02 -1.14 2.10
C LEU A 97 0.76 -2.16 0.97
N PRO A 98 0.70 -3.47 1.28
CA PRO A 98 0.40 -4.49 0.28
C PRO A 98 -1.01 -4.33 -0.32
N PRO A 99 -1.23 -4.78 -1.56
CA PRO A 99 -2.55 -4.81 -2.19
C PRO A 99 -3.57 -5.58 -1.36
N ASN A 100 -4.84 -5.25 -1.54
CA ASN A 100 -6.00 -5.87 -0.89
C ASN A 100 -6.01 -5.82 0.63
N THR A 101 -5.14 -5.01 1.25
CA THR A 101 -5.12 -4.80 2.70
C THR A 101 -6.19 -3.76 3.08
N PRO A 102 -7.24 -4.12 3.85
CA PRO A 102 -8.16 -3.14 4.38
C PRO A 102 -7.41 -2.19 5.31
N HIS A 103 -7.49 -0.89 5.02
CA HIS A 103 -6.74 0.12 5.76
C HIS A 103 -7.53 1.41 5.98
N ASN A 104 -7.32 2.06 7.11
CA ASN A 104 -7.99 3.29 7.52
C ASN A 104 -6.94 4.32 7.97
N PRO A 105 -6.62 5.33 7.13
CA PRO A 105 -5.67 6.38 7.46
C PRO A 105 -6.26 7.38 8.47
N VAL A 106 -5.59 7.55 9.61
CA VAL A 106 -5.88 8.52 10.66
C VAL A 106 -4.79 9.60 10.64
N ARG A 107 -5.17 10.83 10.29
CA ARG A 107 -4.24 11.96 10.12
C ARG A 107 -4.47 12.99 11.22
N PHE A 108 -3.42 13.31 11.96
CA PHE A 108 -3.48 14.30 13.03
C PHE A 108 -3.34 15.73 12.51
N LYS A 109 -3.69 16.72 13.34
CA LYS A 109 -3.57 18.15 13.03
C LYS A 109 -2.13 18.53 12.68
N ASP A 110 -1.96 19.49 11.76
CA ASP A 110 -0.67 20.11 11.39
C ASP A 110 0.37 19.14 10.79
N THR A 111 -0.09 18.02 10.22
CA THR A 111 0.73 17.00 9.54
C THR A 111 0.71 17.14 8.02
N VAL A 112 1.75 16.64 7.35
CA VAL A 112 1.85 16.59 5.89
C VAL A 112 2.39 15.22 5.48
N GLY A 113 1.62 14.49 4.68
CA GLY A 113 2.01 13.21 4.10
C GLY A 113 1.91 13.22 2.57
N ILE A 114 2.60 12.26 1.96
CA ILE A 114 2.56 11.95 0.54
C ILE A 114 2.06 10.52 0.41
N VAL A 115 1.05 10.33 -0.44
CA VAL A 115 0.59 9.00 -0.85
C VAL A 115 0.78 8.85 -2.35
N LEU A 116 1.41 7.75 -2.74
CA LEU A 116 1.53 7.33 -4.12
C LEU A 116 0.74 6.05 -4.33
N GLU A 117 -0.16 6.08 -5.31
CA GLU A 117 -0.94 4.93 -5.72
C GLU A 117 -0.71 4.62 -7.20
N GLN A 118 -0.80 3.35 -7.56
CA GLN A 118 -0.76 2.95 -8.95
C GLN A 118 -2.06 3.31 -9.65
N LYS A 119 -1.99 3.54 -10.96
CA LYS A 119 -3.19 3.58 -11.79
C LYS A 119 -3.90 2.23 -11.66
N ARG A 120 -5.21 2.27 -11.40
CA ARG A 120 -6.04 1.08 -11.27
C ARG A 120 -5.96 0.21 -12.54
N PRO A 121 -5.68 -1.09 -12.43
CA PRO A 121 -5.80 -2.02 -13.53
C PRO A 121 -7.21 -1.99 -14.13
N GLU A 122 -7.33 -2.33 -15.41
CA GLU A 122 -8.63 -2.41 -16.06
C GLU A 122 -9.52 -3.44 -15.35
N GLY A 123 -10.77 -3.07 -15.08
CA GLY A 123 -11.73 -3.92 -14.36
C GLY A 123 -11.53 -4.02 -12.85
N SER A 124 -10.46 -3.45 -12.28
CA SER A 124 -10.24 -3.46 -10.82
C SER A 124 -11.31 -2.67 -10.08
N LEU A 125 -11.60 -3.13 -8.85
CA LEU A 125 -12.58 -2.54 -7.97
C LEU A 125 -11.93 -2.07 -6.67
N ASP A 126 -12.23 -0.83 -6.30
CA ASP A 126 -11.98 -0.32 -4.97
C ASP A 126 -13.18 -0.66 -4.09
N ARG A 127 -12.92 -0.96 -2.82
CA ARG A 127 -13.98 -1.20 -1.84
C ARG A 127 -13.79 -0.31 -0.62
N LEU A 128 -14.89 0.17 -0.07
CA LEU A 128 -14.94 0.75 1.27
C LEU A 128 -15.71 -0.19 2.16
N ARG A 129 -15.14 -0.49 3.33
CA ARG A 129 -15.69 -1.43 4.30
C ARG A 129 -15.75 -0.79 5.67
N TRP A 130 -16.84 -1.05 6.39
CA TRP A 130 -17.02 -0.65 7.78
C TRP A 130 -17.06 -1.88 8.67
N TYR A 131 -16.37 -1.78 9.81
CA TYR A 131 -16.32 -2.81 10.83
C TYR A 131 -17.03 -2.33 12.10
N CYS A 132 -17.66 -3.25 12.81
CA CYS A 132 -18.35 -2.95 14.06
C CYS A 132 -17.33 -2.61 15.14
N GLN A 133 -17.49 -1.46 15.79
CA GLN A 133 -16.60 -1.03 16.88
C GLN A 133 -16.74 -1.89 18.15
N ASN A 134 -17.85 -2.62 18.29
CA ASN A 134 -18.11 -3.49 19.45
C ASN A 134 -17.55 -4.91 19.26
N CYS A 135 -17.83 -5.56 18.12
CA CYS A 135 -17.46 -6.97 17.91
C CYS A 135 -16.46 -7.22 16.78
N GLY A 136 -16.07 -6.20 16.01
CA GLY A 136 -15.11 -6.32 14.92
C GLY A 136 -15.66 -6.90 13.60
N ASP A 137 -16.93 -7.28 13.54
CA ASP A 137 -17.52 -7.85 12.32
C ASP A 137 -17.71 -6.84 11.20
N LYS A 138 -17.68 -7.34 9.95
CA LYS A 138 -18.03 -6.54 8.77
C LYS A 138 -19.50 -6.14 8.81
N VAL A 139 -19.75 -4.84 8.79
CA VAL A 139 -21.10 -4.25 8.87
C VAL A 139 -21.63 -3.92 7.48
N HIS A 140 -20.82 -3.18 6.71
CA HIS A 140 -21.17 -2.77 5.36
C HIS A 140 -19.94 -2.77 4.46
N GLU A 141 -20.16 -2.97 3.17
CA GLU A 141 -19.14 -2.86 2.15
C GLU A 141 -19.79 -2.31 0.88
N ALA A 142 -19.13 -1.32 0.26
CA ALA A 142 -19.48 -0.76 -1.02
C ALA A 142 -18.29 -0.94 -1.98
N ALA A 143 -18.57 -1.32 -3.22
CA ALA A 143 -17.57 -1.49 -4.28
C ALA A 143 -17.83 -0.48 -5.40
N PHE A 144 -16.76 0.05 -6.00
CA PHE A 144 -16.85 0.98 -7.12
C PHE A 144 -15.60 0.91 -8.00
N HIS A 145 -15.75 1.26 -9.27
CA HIS A 145 -14.61 1.54 -10.14
C HIS A 145 -14.10 2.95 -9.83
N CYS A 146 -12.84 3.06 -9.39
CA CYS A 146 -12.25 4.32 -9.00
C CYS A 146 -11.87 5.17 -10.23
N THR A 147 -12.70 6.17 -10.54
CA THR A 147 -12.42 7.22 -11.53
C THR A 147 -11.98 8.52 -10.85
N ASP A 148 -12.70 8.94 -9.81
CA ASP A 148 -12.39 10.07 -8.92
C ASP A 148 -12.48 9.63 -7.46
N LEU A 149 -11.33 9.23 -6.92
CA LEU A 149 -11.22 8.67 -5.58
C LEU A 149 -11.79 9.58 -4.50
N GLY A 150 -11.53 10.90 -4.57
CA GLY A 150 -11.93 11.83 -3.51
C GLY A 150 -13.44 11.98 -3.41
N THR A 151 -14.09 12.21 -4.55
CA THR A 151 -15.54 12.38 -4.63
C THR A 151 -16.27 11.07 -4.35
N GLN A 152 -15.84 9.96 -4.96
CA GLN A 152 -16.50 8.66 -4.79
C GLN A 152 -16.41 8.13 -3.35
N ILE A 153 -15.27 8.32 -2.67
CA ILE A 153 -15.16 7.97 -1.25
C ILE A 153 -16.11 8.82 -0.42
N LYS A 154 -16.14 10.14 -0.64
CA LYS A 154 -17.01 11.06 0.10
C LYS A 154 -18.49 10.68 -0.04
N ASP A 155 -18.92 10.35 -1.25
CA ASP A 155 -20.30 9.95 -1.54
C ASP A 155 -20.67 8.64 -0.84
N ALA A 156 -19.79 7.63 -0.91
CA ALA A 156 -20.01 6.36 -0.22
C ALA A 156 -20.06 6.52 1.31
N VAL A 157 -19.18 7.35 1.90
CA VAL A 157 -19.19 7.68 3.33
C VAL A 157 -20.48 8.39 3.73
N ASN A 158 -20.95 9.36 2.93
CA ASN A 158 -22.22 10.05 3.20
C ASN A 158 -23.42 9.12 3.08
N ALA A 159 -23.43 8.23 2.08
CA ALA A 159 -24.48 7.23 1.91
C ALA A 159 -24.53 6.24 3.10
N PHE A 160 -23.37 5.84 3.63
CA PHE A 160 -23.31 5.03 4.85
C PHE A 160 -23.80 5.82 6.06
N LYS A 161 -23.39 7.08 6.21
CA LYS A 161 -23.81 7.95 7.32
C LYS A 161 -25.31 8.15 7.40
N ALA A 162 -25.97 8.32 6.26
CA ALA A 162 -27.41 8.58 6.17
C ALA A 162 -28.29 7.34 6.41
N ASP A 163 -27.73 6.14 6.30
CA ASP A 163 -28.50 4.88 6.33
C ASP A 163 -28.25 4.10 7.62
N THR A 164 -29.18 4.21 8.56
CA THR A 164 -29.10 3.52 9.85
C THR A 164 -29.09 2.00 9.67
N ALA A 165 -29.82 1.45 8.70
CA ALA A 165 -29.86 0.00 8.47
C ALA A 165 -28.50 -0.53 7.99
N LYS A 166 -27.79 0.24 7.13
CA LYS A 166 -26.41 -0.08 6.74
C LYS A 166 -25.43 0.01 7.90
N ARG A 167 -25.70 0.87 8.88
CA ARG A 167 -24.84 1.06 10.07
C ARG A 167 -25.08 0.03 11.17
N THR A 168 -26.23 -0.65 11.17
CA THR A 168 -26.56 -1.67 12.18
C THR A 168 -25.76 -2.95 11.93
N CYS A 169 -24.93 -3.33 12.89
CA CYS A 169 -24.21 -4.59 12.88
C CYS A 169 -25.19 -5.77 12.94
N LYS A 170 -25.14 -6.66 11.95
CA LYS A 170 -26.01 -7.84 11.88
C LYS A 170 -25.70 -8.90 12.94
N ASN A 171 -24.50 -8.88 13.51
CA ASN A 171 -24.08 -9.86 14.52
C ASN A 171 -24.50 -9.45 15.94
N CYS A 172 -24.21 -8.21 16.36
CA CYS A 172 -24.48 -7.76 17.74
C CYS A 172 -25.56 -6.67 17.86
N GLY A 173 -26.14 -6.20 16.76
CA GLY A 173 -27.16 -5.16 16.76
C GLY A 173 -26.67 -3.74 17.05
N SER A 174 -25.39 -3.54 17.36
CA SER A 174 -24.82 -2.22 17.60
C SER A 174 -24.86 -1.34 16.35
N ILE A 175 -25.18 -0.06 16.50
CA ILE A 175 -25.12 0.92 15.42
C ILE A 175 -23.69 1.45 15.33
N CYS A 176 -23.08 1.35 14.14
CA CYS A 176 -21.72 1.79 13.93
C CYS A 176 -21.61 3.31 13.86
N ASP A 177 -20.50 3.80 14.40
CA ASP A 177 -20.13 5.20 14.35
C ASP A 177 -19.63 5.60 12.96
N THR A 178 -19.96 6.83 12.57
CA THR A 178 -19.61 7.39 11.26
C THR A 178 -18.36 8.28 11.30
N ALA A 179 -17.91 8.58 12.52
CA ALA A 179 -16.67 9.29 12.81
C ALA A 179 -16.11 8.72 14.13
N PRO A 180 -14.79 8.73 14.34
CA PRO A 180 -14.22 8.34 15.62
C PRO A 180 -14.79 9.19 16.76
N GLN A 181 -15.04 8.57 17.91
CA GLN A 181 -15.46 9.29 19.10
C GLN A 181 -14.31 10.19 19.57
N PRO A 182 -14.61 11.40 20.09
CA PRO A 182 -13.59 12.23 20.73
C PRO A 182 -12.88 11.42 21.81
N LYS A 183 -11.55 11.43 21.84
CA LYS A 183 -10.81 10.91 22.99
C LYS A 183 -11.18 11.78 24.20
N ALA A 184 -11.71 11.15 25.24
CA ALA A 184 -12.02 11.79 26.53
C ALA A 184 -10.76 12.32 27.21
#